data_AF-A0AAV8HB78-F1
#
_entry.id   AF-A0AAV8HB78-F1
#
_cell.length_a   1.000
_cell.length_b   1.000
_cell.length_c   1.000
_cell.angle_alpha   90.00
_cell.angle_beta   90.00
_cell.angle_gamma   90.00
#
_symmetry.space_group_name_H-M   'P 1'
#
loop_
_entity.id
_entity.type
_entity.pdbx_description
1 polymer ?
#
loop_
_entity_poly.entity_id
_entity_poly.type
_entity_poly.pdbx_seq_one_letter_code
_entity_poly.pdbx_strand_id
1 'polypeptide(L)'
;MEALTTSSYHSINPSNRKLRSKRSPLISVSAVLTREKPAAAPSPRPSKYPTQSAPEKVPAPEKTNDASSRTSAATRPKARPRPTMPPAAPLSLPMAFCNALEGVINTFVDPPALRPSVDPRNVLSDNFAPVDELPPTRCPVIRGSIPPCLVGGTYIRNGPNPQHLPRGPHHLFDGDGMLHSLLFSADGDATLCSRYVQTYRYLTERDAGTAVMPNVFGAFHGIAGMARGAVTAARVLTGQMNPIQGVGLANTSLVFFAGGLYALGESDLPYAVHVDPVTGEISTIGRQDFSGRLMMGMTAHPKKDSVTGETFAFRYGPVPPFLTYFRFDPAGNKLADVPVFSVQQPSFMHDFAITENYAVFGDIQVVMKPMDMVFGNRAPVGSDQGKVPRLGVLPRYATNESEIRWFDVPGFNMMHSVNAWEEESANGEKYLVLVGPNVLSIEHMLDDLNLVHSNVEMVRINLNTGVVSRKPLSAANLDFPVIHPGYVGRKNRYAYLASMANPMPKVSGVVKLDFSRIDTGNCVVASRDFGPRCYGGEPFFVPNDGSEEEDDGYLVSYVHNEETDESTFVVMDARSPTLEIVAEVLLPDRVPYGFHGLFVSKAELLSQRRFS
;
A
#
# COMPACT_ATOMS: atom_id res chain seq x y z
N MET A 1 5.47 -47.79 -59.84
CA MET A 1 5.85 -46.97 -58.67
C MET A 1 4.56 -46.57 -57.95
N GLU A 2 3.81 -47.43 -57.25
CA GLU A 2 4.16 -48.54 -56.34
C GLU A 2 4.94 -48.06 -55.10
N ALA A 3 4.64 -48.47 -53.86
CA ALA A 3 3.48 -49.19 -53.28
C ALA A 3 3.44 -48.85 -51.76
N LEU A 4 2.31 -48.61 -51.08
CA LEU A 4 1.25 -49.55 -50.64
C LEU A 4 1.72 -50.75 -49.78
N THR A 5 1.37 -50.73 -48.49
CA THR A 5 0.82 -51.80 -47.59
C THR A 5 0.85 -51.24 -46.14
N THR A 6 -0.10 -51.38 -45.19
CA THR A 6 -1.11 -52.39 -44.77
C THR A 6 -0.51 -53.62 -44.07
N SER A 7 -0.52 -53.74 -42.74
CA SER A 7 -1.67 -54.00 -41.81
C SER A 7 -1.92 -55.50 -41.55
N SER A 8 -1.96 -55.93 -40.27
CA SER A 8 -2.56 -57.20 -39.84
C SER A 8 -2.83 -57.28 -38.32
N TYR A 9 -4.01 -57.81 -37.93
CA TYR A 9 -4.51 -58.03 -36.56
C TYR A 9 -4.55 -59.53 -36.19
N HIS A 10 -4.41 -59.89 -34.90
CA HIS A 10 -4.99 -61.07 -34.20
C HIS A 10 -4.88 -60.86 -32.65
N SER A 11 -5.69 -61.35 -31.70
CA SER A 11 -6.86 -62.27 -31.59
C SER A 11 -6.56 -63.67 -31.00
N ILE A 12 -7.21 -64.17 -29.92
CA ILE A 12 -8.03 -63.53 -28.86
C ILE A 12 -8.21 -64.46 -27.60
N ASN A 13 -8.23 -63.88 -26.38
CA ASN A 13 -8.78 -64.44 -25.10
C ASN A 13 -8.19 -65.77 -24.51
N PRO A 14 -8.60 -66.24 -23.30
CA PRO A 14 -9.08 -65.53 -22.10
C PRO A 14 -8.41 -65.98 -20.76
N SER A 15 -8.57 -65.23 -19.65
CA SER A 15 -9.16 -65.68 -18.36
C SER A 15 -8.72 -64.93 -17.06
N ASN A 16 -9.66 -64.89 -16.10
CA ASN A 16 -9.67 -64.16 -14.82
C ASN A 16 -8.50 -64.38 -13.82
N ARG A 17 -8.02 -63.30 -13.17
CA ARG A 17 -8.48 -62.92 -11.80
C ARG A 17 -8.02 -61.52 -11.31
N LYS A 18 -8.75 -61.02 -10.30
CA LYS A 18 -8.73 -59.65 -9.74
C LYS A 18 -7.49 -59.34 -8.87
N LEU A 19 -7.05 -58.08 -8.88
CA LEU A 19 -6.80 -57.29 -7.66
C LEU A 19 -6.84 -55.77 -7.98
N ARG A 20 -6.98 -54.90 -6.97
CA ARG A 20 -7.41 -53.50 -7.12
C ARG A 20 -6.27 -52.48 -7.09
N SER A 21 -6.35 -51.46 -7.94
CA SER A 21 -5.53 -50.24 -7.90
C SER A 21 -6.06 -49.21 -6.89
N LYS A 22 -5.16 -48.36 -6.37
CA LYS A 22 -5.50 -46.98 -5.94
C LYS A 22 -4.72 -46.00 -6.83
N ARG A 23 -5.39 -44.97 -7.35
CA ARG A 23 -4.81 -43.76 -7.95
C ARG A 23 -5.28 -42.55 -7.15
N SER A 24 -4.44 -41.53 -7.04
CA SER A 24 -4.80 -40.24 -6.45
C SER A 24 -5.82 -39.50 -7.34
N PRO A 25 -6.71 -38.67 -6.76
CA PRO A 25 -7.67 -37.89 -7.53
C PRO A 25 -6.99 -36.69 -8.22
N LEU A 26 -7.44 -36.38 -9.43
CA LEU A 26 -7.19 -35.11 -10.10
C LEU A 26 -8.15 -34.05 -9.54
N ILE A 27 -7.69 -32.80 -9.43
CA ILE A 27 -8.55 -31.67 -9.09
C ILE A 27 -9.32 -31.27 -10.36
N SER A 28 -10.66 -31.27 -10.29
CA SER A 28 -11.51 -30.81 -11.38
C SER A 28 -11.80 -29.33 -11.24
N VAL A 29 -11.69 -28.59 -12.34
CA VAL A 29 -12.33 -27.28 -12.50
C VAL A 29 -13.86 -27.49 -12.54
N SER A 30 -14.63 -26.56 -11.97
CA SER A 30 -16.09 -26.56 -12.01
C SER A 30 -16.60 -25.17 -12.37
N ALA A 31 -17.26 -25.04 -13.53
CA ALA A 31 -18.14 -23.91 -13.80
C ALA A 31 -19.47 -24.13 -13.05
N VAL A 32 -20.01 -23.08 -12.42
CA VAL A 32 -21.22 -23.18 -11.59
C VAL A 32 -22.42 -22.54 -12.29
N LEU A 33 -23.41 -23.36 -12.63
CA LEU A 33 -24.75 -22.91 -12.99
C LEU A 33 -25.64 -22.90 -11.73
N THR A 34 -26.38 -21.82 -11.54
CA THR A 34 -27.18 -21.57 -10.33
C THR A 34 -28.55 -22.26 -10.36
N ARG A 35 -28.93 -22.88 -9.23
CA ARG A 35 -30.32 -23.25 -8.91
C ARG A 35 -30.54 -23.35 -7.41
N GLU A 36 -31.80 -23.51 -7.02
CA GLU A 36 -32.35 -22.98 -5.75
C GLU A 36 -32.09 -23.80 -4.48
N LYS A 37 -32.44 -23.20 -3.34
CA LYS A 37 -31.97 -23.51 -1.98
C LYS A 37 -33.05 -24.19 -1.11
N PRO A 38 -32.83 -25.41 -0.61
CA PRO A 38 -33.65 -26.03 0.44
C PRO A 38 -33.35 -25.50 1.86
N ALA A 39 -34.23 -25.81 2.82
CA ALA A 39 -34.20 -25.31 4.20
C ALA A 39 -33.24 -26.07 5.16
N ALA A 40 -33.01 -25.50 6.34
CA ALA A 40 -32.00 -25.95 7.31
C ALA A 40 -32.46 -27.11 8.23
N ALA A 41 -31.49 -27.81 8.82
CA ALA A 41 -31.67 -28.84 9.86
C ALA A 41 -30.71 -28.59 11.06
N PRO A 42 -30.98 -29.14 12.26
CA PRO A 42 -30.34 -28.67 13.51
C PRO A 42 -28.98 -29.31 13.83
N SER A 43 -28.13 -28.55 14.55
CA SER A 43 -26.77 -28.96 14.94
C SER A 43 -26.73 -30.01 16.07
N PRO A 44 -25.84 -31.02 16.01
CA PRO A 44 -25.58 -31.94 17.11
C PRO A 44 -24.66 -31.33 18.19
N ARG A 45 -24.75 -31.85 19.43
CA ARG A 45 -23.92 -31.41 20.58
C ARG A 45 -22.50 -32.00 20.52
N PRO A 46 -21.46 -31.32 21.07
CA PRO A 46 -20.09 -31.79 21.06
C PRO A 46 -19.85 -33.01 21.97
N SER A 47 -19.00 -33.92 21.52
CA SER A 47 -18.52 -35.07 22.30
C SER A 47 -17.26 -34.72 23.11
N LYS A 48 -17.02 -35.44 24.21
CA LYS A 48 -15.83 -35.27 25.06
C LYS A 48 -14.76 -36.31 24.69
N TYR A 49 -13.52 -35.85 24.51
CA TYR A 49 -12.31 -36.69 24.52
C TYR A 49 -11.25 -36.06 25.46
N PRO A 50 -10.24 -36.81 25.94
CA PRO A 50 -9.57 -36.50 27.21
C PRO A 50 -8.51 -35.41 27.16
N THR A 51 -8.25 -34.82 28.32
CA THR A 51 -7.10 -33.96 28.62
C THR A 51 -5.78 -34.72 28.42
N GLN A 52 -4.84 -34.12 27.69
CA GLN A 52 -3.42 -34.49 27.75
C GLN A 52 -2.68 -33.67 28.81
N SER A 53 -1.60 -34.23 29.34
CA SER A 53 -0.81 -33.68 30.45
C SER A 53 0.10 -32.53 30.03
N ALA A 54 0.37 -31.61 30.96
CA ALA A 54 1.33 -30.51 30.76
C ALA A 54 2.78 -31.04 30.62
N PRO A 55 3.65 -30.36 29.85
CA PRO A 55 5.07 -30.69 29.76
C PRO A 55 5.84 -30.31 31.04
N GLU A 56 6.93 -31.03 31.28
CA GLU A 56 7.69 -30.99 32.52
C GLU A 56 8.74 -29.86 32.55
N LYS A 57 9.11 -29.37 33.75
CA LYS A 57 10.09 -28.29 33.90
C LYS A 57 11.52 -28.83 33.83
N VAL A 58 12.27 -28.44 32.79
CA VAL A 58 13.73 -28.59 32.75
C VAL A 58 14.38 -27.53 33.65
N PRO A 59 15.30 -27.90 34.57
CA PRO A 59 16.02 -26.93 35.41
C PRO A 59 17.12 -26.21 34.63
N ALA A 60 17.38 -24.95 34.97
CA ALA A 60 18.46 -24.16 34.38
C ALA A 60 19.83 -24.52 35.03
N PRO A 61 20.94 -24.54 34.25
CA PRO A 61 22.28 -24.76 34.79
C PRO A 61 22.80 -23.55 35.58
N GLU A 62 23.73 -23.81 36.49
CA GLU A 62 24.27 -22.81 37.43
C GLU A 62 25.23 -21.81 36.77
N LYS A 63 25.32 -20.61 37.36
CA LYS A 63 26.30 -19.59 36.98
C LYS A 63 27.68 -19.94 37.53
N THR A 64 28.64 -20.21 36.65
CA THR A 64 30.06 -20.06 36.97
C THR A 64 30.50 -18.65 36.62
N ASN A 65 31.14 -17.97 37.57
CA ASN A 65 31.84 -16.72 37.30
C ASN A 65 33.25 -17.08 36.81
N ASP A 66 33.66 -16.56 35.66
CA ASP A 66 35.08 -16.30 35.42
C ASP A 66 35.27 -15.02 34.62
N ALA A 67 36.44 -14.40 34.74
CA ALA A 67 36.66 -13.01 34.37
C ALA A 67 37.67 -12.84 33.21
N SER A 68 37.75 -11.59 32.72
CA SER A 68 38.80 -11.10 31.82
C SER A 68 38.84 -11.64 30.38
N SER A 69 38.13 -10.94 29.49
CA SER A 69 38.81 -10.36 28.34
C SER A 69 38.41 -8.88 28.19
N ARG A 70 39.30 -8.06 27.61
CA ARG A 70 39.06 -6.63 27.36
C ARG A 70 39.09 -6.37 25.86
N THR A 71 37.98 -5.90 25.30
CA THR A 71 37.91 -5.26 23.99
C THR A 71 37.34 -3.84 24.14
N SER A 72 37.83 -2.91 23.33
CA SER A 72 37.58 -1.48 23.49
C SER A 72 36.22 -1.07 22.95
N ALA A 73 35.32 -0.64 23.84
CA ALA A 73 34.06 -0.02 23.42
C ALA A 73 34.32 1.32 22.71
N ALA A 74 33.89 1.44 21.45
CA ALA A 74 33.88 2.70 20.73
C ALA A 74 32.91 3.69 21.42
N THR A 75 33.32 4.96 21.53
CA THR A 75 32.54 5.95 22.28
C THR A 75 31.35 6.44 21.45
N ARG A 76 30.12 6.11 21.87
CA ARG A 76 28.89 6.67 21.29
C ARG A 76 28.98 8.21 21.25
N PRO A 77 28.68 8.87 20.12
CA PRO A 77 28.49 10.32 20.12
C PRO A 77 27.33 10.69 21.05
N LYS A 78 27.46 11.78 21.80
CA LYS A 78 26.34 12.29 22.62
C LYS A 78 25.26 12.82 21.69
N ALA A 79 24.00 12.45 21.96
CA ALA A 79 22.85 13.03 21.29
C ALA A 79 22.92 14.57 21.35
N ARG A 80 22.64 15.23 20.22
CA ARG A 80 22.53 16.69 20.19
C ARG A 80 21.39 17.13 21.12
N PRO A 81 21.54 18.20 21.91
CA PRO A 81 20.42 18.77 22.65
C PRO A 81 19.35 19.24 21.65
N ARG A 82 18.08 18.91 21.90
CA ARG A 82 16.96 19.45 21.11
C ARG A 82 17.03 20.98 21.09
N PRO A 83 16.79 21.64 19.94
CA PRO A 83 16.59 23.08 19.93
C PRO A 83 15.39 23.40 20.83
N THR A 84 15.57 24.31 21.79
CA THR A 84 14.49 24.71 22.69
C THR A 84 13.44 25.48 21.90
N MET A 85 12.31 24.85 21.62
CA MET A 85 11.13 25.55 21.10
C MET A 85 10.78 26.73 22.01
N PRO A 86 10.29 27.86 21.47
CA PRO A 86 9.69 28.90 22.29
C PRO A 86 8.53 28.31 23.09
N PRO A 87 8.25 28.82 24.32
CA PRO A 87 7.12 28.34 25.09
C PRO A 87 5.82 28.56 24.31
N ALA A 88 5.00 27.50 24.22
CA ALA A 88 3.73 27.56 23.52
C ALA A 88 2.84 28.68 24.10
N ALA A 89 2.11 29.37 23.22
CA ALA A 89 1.17 30.40 23.64
C ALA A 89 0.11 29.81 24.59
N PRO A 90 -0.37 30.56 25.59
CA PRO A 90 -1.40 30.07 26.51
C PRO A 90 -2.66 29.69 25.73
N LEU A 91 -3.09 28.43 25.86
CA LEU A 91 -4.25 27.88 25.16
C LEU A 91 -5.50 28.75 25.36
N SER A 92 -6.23 29.03 24.29
CA SER A 92 -7.50 29.74 24.37
C SER A 92 -8.53 28.94 25.17
N LEU A 93 -9.44 29.61 25.89
CA LEU A 93 -10.46 28.94 26.70
C LEU A 93 -11.30 27.91 25.92
N PRO A 94 -11.74 28.15 24.65
CA PRO A 94 -12.42 27.13 23.84
C PRO A 94 -11.53 25.91 23.53
N MET A 95 -10.24 26.13 23.26
CA MET A 95 -9.31 25.04 22.96
C MET A 95 -9.00 24.21 24.21
N ALA A 96 -8.77 24.86 25.35
CA ALA A 96 -8.63 24.18 26.65
C ALA A 96 -9.87 23.34 27.00
N PHE A 97 -11.07 23.87 26.74
CA PHE A 97 -12.34 23.16 26.96
C PHE A 97 -12.50 21.95 26.03
N CYS A 98 -12.28 22.09 24.72
CA CYS A 98 -12.34 20.97 23.77
C CYS A 98 -11.30 19.89 24.10
N ASN A 99 -10.07 20.29 24.44
CA ASN A 99 -9.00 19.36 24.85
C ASN A 99 -9.33 18.63 26.16
N ALA A 100 -10.02 19.29 27.10
CA ALA A 100 -10.49 18.66 28.33
C ALA A 100 -11.63 17.66 28.09
N LEU A 101 -12.61 17.98 27.23
CA LEU A 101 -13.66 17.05 26.81
C LEU A 101 -13.06 15.81 26.12
N GLU A 102 -12.08 16.01 25.23
CA GLU A 102 -11.40 14.90 24.56
C GLU A 102 -10.60 14.04 25.54
N GLY A 103 -9.93 14.65 26.53
CA GLY A 103 -9.32 13.92 27.66
C GLY A 103 -10.33 13.10 28.47
N VAL A 104 -11.54 13.61 28.68
CA VAL A 104 -12.63 12.86 29.34
C VAL A 104 -13.11 11.69 28.48
N ILE A 105 -13.25 11.86 27.16
CA ILE A 105 -13.61 10.76 26.25
C ILE A 105 -12.54 9.66 26.31
N ASN A 106 -11.26 10.02 26.17
CA ASN A 106 -10.13 9.07 26.18
C ASN A 106 -9.98 8.33 27.52
N THR A 107 -10.40 8.92 28.64
CA THR A 107 -10.22 8.36 29.99
C THR A 107 -11.44 7.59 30.50
N PHE A 108 -12.66 7.96 30.08
CA PHE A 108 -13.91 7.47 30.68
C PHE A 108 -14.97 6.97 29.70
N VAL A 109 -14.79 7.15 28.38
CA VAL A 109 -15.78 6.75 27.35
C VAL A 109 -15.21 5.72 26.38
N ASP A 110 -13.92 5.79 26.05
CA ASP A 110 -13.21 4.68 25.40
C ASP A 110 -13.16 3.43 26.31
N PRO A 111 -13.08 2.21 25.73
CA PRO A 111 -12.85 1.01 26.53
C PRO A 111 -11.43 1.03 27.14
N PRO A 112 -11.25 0.59 28.41
CA PRO A 112 -9.96 0.64 29.12
C PRO A 112 -8.89 -0.29 28.54
N ALA A 113 -9.26 -1.17 27.61
CA ALA A 113 -8.36 -1.87 26.71
C ALA A 113 -8.79 -1.59 25.27
N LEU A 114 -7.91 -0.95 24.50
CA LEU A 114 -8.11 -0.71 23.08
C LEU A 114 -7.84 -1.97 22.26
N ARG A 115 -8.35 -2.03 21.03
CA ARG A 115 -8.05 -3.12 20.09
C ARG A 115 -6.61 -2.98 19.58
N PRO A 116 -5.87 -4.08 19.31
CA PRO A 116 -4.49 -4.04 18.81
C PRO A 116 -4.25 -3.05 17.65
N SER A 117 -5.18 -3.01 16.69
CA SER A 117 -5.20 -2.14 15.51
C SER A 117 -5.41 -0.65 15.78
N VAL A 118 -5.81 -0.25 16.98
CA VAL A 118 -6.05 1.16 17.34
C VAL A 118 -5.37 1.59 18.65
N ASP A 119 -4.59 0.71 19.29
CA ASP A 119 -3.82 1.04 20.49
C ASP A 119 -2.47 1.67 20.10
N PRO A 120 -2.19 2.94 20.45
CA PRO A 120 -0.92 3.60 20.11
C PRO A 120 0.31 2.84 20.58
N ARG A 121 0.22 2.07 21.67
CA ARG A 121 1.33 1.27 22.22
C ARG A 121 1.69 0.06 21.35
N ASN A 122 0.80 -0.32 20.44
CA ASN A 122 1.00 -1.42 19.50
C ASN A 122 1.24 -0.89 18.08
N VAL A 123 0.39 0.01 17.56
CA VAL A 123 0.54 0.52 16.19
C VAL A 123 1.74 1.44 16.00
N LEU A 124 2.30 2.02 17.07
CA LEU A 124 3.56 2.78 17.07
C LEU A 124 4.68 2.03 17.80
N SER A 125 4.64 0.69 17.81
CA SER A 125 5.72 -0.15 18.35
C SER A 125 6.86 -0.34 17.34
N ASP A 126 8.02 -0.79 17.83
CA ASP A 126 9.24 -1.00 17.04
C ASP A 126 9.54 0.18 16.07
N ASN A 127 9.75 -0.12 14.78
CA ASN A 127 10.01 0.86 13.74
C ASN A 127 8.75 1.49 13.11
N PHE A 128 7.56 1.32 13.72
CA PHE A 128 6.39 2.16 13.46
C PHE A 128 6.32 3.41 14.38
N ALA A 129 7.16 3.50 15.41
CA ALA A 129 7.25 4.71 16.24
C ALA A 129 7.72 5.92 15.40
N PRO A 130 7.20 7.14 15.61
CA PRO A 130 7.59 8.32 14.82
C PRO A 130 9.05 8.77 15.06
N VAL A 131 9.57 9.59 14.14
CA VAL A 131 10.87 10.27 14.25
C VAL A 131 10.75 11.80 14.10
N ASP A 132 11.78 12.53 14.57
CA ASP A 132 11.95 13.98 14.37
C ASP A 132 12.47 14.28 12.94
N GLU A 133 12.35 15.53 12.46
CA GLU A 133 12.87 15.93 11.13
C GLU A 133 14.41 15.90 11.05
N LEU A 134 14.92 15.47 9.89
CA LEU A 134 16.36 15.35 9.61
C LEU A 134 16.74 16.30 8.46
N PRO A 135 17.59 17.33 8.68
CA PRO A 135 18.13 18.12 7.58
C PRO A 135 19.07 17.31 6.67
N PRO A 136 19.30 17.74 5.43
CA PRO A 136 20.19 17.09 4.47
C PRO A 136 21.51 16.62 5.09
N THR A 137 21.65 15.30 5.20
CA THR A 137 22.76 14.65 5.89
C THR A 137 23.36 13.60 4.96
N ARG A 138 24.68 13.70 4.73
CA ARG A 138 25.43 12.77 3.87
C ARG A 138 25.47 11.37 4.48
N CYS A 139 25.12 10.38 3.67
CA CYS A 139 25.00 8.97 3.99
C CYS A 139 26.04 8.18 3.18
N PRO A 140 27.02 7.52 3.82
CA PRO A 140 28.10 6.84 3.10
C PRO A 140 27.62 5.50 2.50
N VAL A 141 28.12 5.19 1.30
CA VAL A 141 28.04 3.82 0.76
C VAL A 141 28.99 2.91 1.55
N ILE A 142 28.45 1.89 2.20
CA ILE A 142 29.21 0.92 3.02
C ILE A 142 29.54 -0.37 2.25
N ARG A 143 28.88 -0.61 1.12
CA ARG A 143 29.08 -1.79 0.26
C ARG A 143 28.77 -1.42 -1.19
N GLY A 144 29.62 -1.88 -2.11
CA GLY A 144 29.39 -1.75 -3.55
C GLY A 144 29.48 -0.30 -4.05
N SER A 145 28.65 0.06 -5.02
CA SER A 145 28.67 1.39 -5.65
C SER A 145 27.33 1.72 -6.29
N ILE A 146 26.84 2.95 -6.11
CA ILE A 146 25.54 3.40 -6.67
C ILE A 146 25.55 3.30 -8.21
N PRO A 147 24.59 2.56 -8.81
CA PRO A 147 24.45 2.47 -10.27
C PRO A 147 24.19 3.82 -10.98
N PRO A 148 24.70 4.03 -12.22
CA PRO A 148 24.61 5.31 -12.92
C PRO A 148 23.20 5.90 -13.09
N CYS A 149 22.18 5.08 -13.35
CA CYS A 149 20.79 5.54 -13.56
C CYS A 149 20.15 6.18 -12.32
N LEU A 150 20.69 5.94 -11.13
CA LEU A 150 20.26 6.60 -9.90
C LEU A 150 20.90 7.99 -9.71
N VAL A 151 22.06 8.25 -10.33
CA VAL A 151 22.94 9.37 -9.99
C VAL A 151 22.33 10.74 -10.35
N GLY A 152 22.15 11.57 -9.34
CA GLY A 152 21.50 12.88 -9.42
C GLY A 152 19.97 12.82 -9.47
N GLY A 153 19.36 11.64 -9.39
CA GLY A 153 17.95 11.47 -9.02
C GLY A 153 17.80 11.29 -7.50
N THR A 154 16.56 11.21 -7.03
CA THR A 154 16.24 10.94 -5.62
C THR A 154 15.15 9.87 -5.50
N TYR A 155 15.27 9.01 -4.49
CA TYR A 155 14.15 8.17 -4.06
C TYR A 155 13.44 8.82 -2.87
N ILE A 156 12.13 9.04 -2.99
CA ILE A 156 11.30 9.64 -1.95
C ILE A 156 10.25 8.61 -1.52
N ARG A 157 10.14 8.32 -0.22
CA ARG A 157 9.06 7.50 0.34
C ARG A 157 8.20 8.32 1.28
N ASN A 158 6.87 8.18 1.16
CA ASN A 158 5.90 8.74 2.09
C ASN A 158 5.61 7.75 3.25
N GLY A 159 4.93 8.21 4.28
CA GLY A 159 4.45 7.36 5.36
C GLY A 159 3.81 8.14 6.52
N PRO A 160 3.14 7.44 7.44
CA PRO A 160 2.52 8.02 8.61
C PRO A 160 3.55 8.17 9.73
N ASN A 161 3.70 9.38 10.27
CA ASN A 161 4.61 9.69 11.35
C ASN A 161 3.93 10.73 12.27
N PRO A 162 3.09 10.33 13.23
CA PRO A 162 2.27 11.28 13.99
C PRO A 162 3.12 12.30 14.76
N GLN A 163 2.90 13.60 14.50
CA GLN A 163 3.66 14.70 15.10
C GLN A 163 3.56 14.71 16.63
N HIS A 164 2.39 14.39 17.16
CA HIS A 164 2.09 14.31 18.58
C HIS A 164 1.68 12.89 18.94
N LEU A 165 2.28 12.31 19.99
CA LEU A 165 1.92 10.97 20.45
C LEU A 165 0.42 10.91 20.81
N PRO A 166 -0.38 10.01 20.17
CA PRO A 166 -1.82 9.95 20.40
C PRO A 166 -2.18 9.62 21.85
N ARG A 167 -3.14 10.36 22.41
CA ARG A 167 -3.65 10.17 23.78
C ARG A 167 -4.87 9.24 23.87
N GLY A 168 -5.21 8.58 22.78
CA GLY A 168 -6.40 7.76 22.59
C GLY A 168 -6.27 6.97 21.27
N PRO A 169 -7.35 6.38 20.76
CA PRO A 169 -7.30 5.50 19.59
C PRO A 169 -6.67 6.13 18.35
N HIS A 170 -5.80 5.37 17.70
CA HIS A 170 -5.04 5.78 16.52
C HIS A 170 -4.77 4.55 15.65
N HIS A 171 -5.19 4.56 14.40
CA HIS A 171 -4.81 3.53 13.43
C HIS A 171 -3.48 3.94 12.76
N LEU A 172 -2.74 2.97 12.20
CA LEU A 172 -1.51 3.22 11.44
C LEU A 172 -1.70 4.28 10.32
N PHE A 173 -2.90 4.36 9.74
CA PHE A 173 -3.23 5.29 8.66
C PHE A 173 -3.51 6.74 9.13
N ASP A 174 -3.67 6.99 10.44
CA ASP A 174 -4.04 8.30 10.98
C ASP A 174 -2.83 9.24 11.26
N GLY A 175 -1.60 8.79 11.04
CA GLY A 175 -0.38 9.58 11.29
C GLY A 175 -0.03 10.57 10.18
N ASP A 176 0.52 11.73 10.54
CA ASP A 176 0.87 12.82 9.61
C ASP A 176 1.88 12.39 8.54
N GLY A 177 1.78 12.95 7.33
CA GLY A 177 2.64 12.59 6.21
C GLY A 177 4.08 13.09 6.41
N MET A 178 5.03 12.16 6.39
CA MET A 178 6.46 12.47 6.45
C MET A 178 7.21 11.84 5.27
N LEU A 179 7.94 12.68 4.56
CA LEU A 179 8.71 12.32 3.37
C LEU A 179 10.15 12.05 3.78
N HIS A 180 10.68 10.89 3.37
CA HIS A 180 12.10 10.55 3.45
C HIS A 180 12.67 10.52 2.02
N SER A 181 13.55 11.46 1.70
CA SER A 181 14.19 11.64 0.39
C SER A 181 15.66 11.29 0.47
N LEU A 182 16.12 10.37 -0.38
CA LEU A 182 17.53 9.99 -0.52
C LEU A 182 18.02 10.38 -1.92
N LEU A 183 18.71 11.52 -1.99
CA LEU A 183 19.34 12.05 -3.21
C LEU A 183 20.67 11.33 -3.45
N PHE A 184 20.88 10.75 -4.64
CA PHE A 184 22.13 10.06 -4.98
C PHE A 184 23.13 11.05 -5.60
N SER A 185 24.30 11.19 -5.00
CA SER A 185 25.28 12.22 -5.36
C SER A 185 26.28 11.71 -6.41
N ALA A 186 26.80 12.64 -7.23
CA ALA A 186 27.73 12.32 -8.32
C ALA A 186 29.17 12.01 -7.87
N ASP A 187 29.47 12.17 -6.58
CA ASP A 187 30.71 11.74 -5.93
C ASP A 187 30.66 10.29 -5.41
N GLY A 188 29.49 9.65 -5.44
CA GLY A 188 29.29 8.25 -5.06
C GLY A 188 28.67 8.03 -3.68
N ASP A 189 28.32 9.09 -2.94
CA ASP A 189 27.53 9.01 -1.71
C ASP A 189 26.03 9.28 -1.97
N ALA A 190 25.22 9.29 -0.91
CA ALA A 190 23.85 9.81 -0.96
C ALA A 190 23.60 10.85 0.15
N THR A 191 22.49 11.58 0.08
CA THR A 191 22.06 12.56 1.08
C THR A 191 20.62 12.31 1.49
N LEU A 192 20.39 12.00 2.77
CA LEU A 192 19.05 11.81 3.35
C LEU A 192 18.50 13.13 3.88
N CYS A 193 17.25 13.44 3.54
CA CYS A 193 16.45 14.50 4.15
C CYS A 193 15.10 13.93 4.57
N SER A 194 14.61 14.32 5.76
CA SER A 194 13.30 13.91 6.28
C SER A 194 12.49 15.13 6.71
N ARG A 195 11.29 15.31 6.16
CA ARG A 195 10.40 16.46 6.39
C ARG A 195 8.93 16.06 6.48
N TYR A 196 8.17 16.75 7.33
CA TYR A 196 6.72 16.67 7.30
C TYR A 196 6.16 17.38 6.06
N VAL A 197 5.11 16.82 5.47
CA VAL A 197 4.23 17.57 4.57
C VAL A 197 3.47 18.58 5.41
N GLN A 198 3.60 19.87 5.10
CA GLN A 198 3.00 20.95 5.88
C GLN A 198 1.50 21.09 5.56
N THR A 199 0.73 20.07 5.95
CA THR A 199 -0.73 20.04 5.80
C THR A 199 -1.39 21.06 6.73
N TYR A 200 -2.63 21.45 6.39
CA TYR A 200 -3.42 22.28 7.30
C TYR A 200 -3.60 21.65 8.68
N ARG A 201 -3.73 20.30 8.74
CA ARG A 201 -3.70 19.53 10.00
C ARG A 201 -2.38 19.74 10.75
N TYR A 202 -1.24 19.39 10.13
CA TYR A 202 0.08 19.50 10.73
C TYR A 202 0.37 20.91 11.27
N LEU A 203 0.07 21.95 10.48
CA LEU A 203 0.28 23.34 10.89
C LEU A 203 -0.61 23.73 12.08
N THR A 204 -1.88 23.30 12.10
CA THR A 204 -2.83 23.59 13.19
C THR A 204 -2.42 22.86 14.48
N GLU A 205 -2.02 21.59 14.40
CA GLU A 205 -1.63 20.77 15.55
C GLU A 205 -0.26 21.20 16.12
N ARG A 206 0.69 21.60 15.25
CA ARG A 206 1.95 22.24 15.64
C ARG A 206 1.72 23.51 16.46
N ASP A 207 0.88 24.41 15.95
CA ASP A 207 0.67 25.73 16.54
C ASP A 207 -0.20 25.66 17.81
N ALA A 208 -1.03 24.62 17.95
CA ALA A 208 -1.73 24.26 19.19
C ALA A 208 -0.84 23.52 20.21
N GLY A 209 0.30 22.94 19.78
CA GLY A 209 1.18 22.13 20.61
C GLY A 209 0.59 20.78 21.06
N THR A 210 -0.42 20.28 20.34
CA THR A 210 -1.14 19.03 20.65
C THR A 210 -1.95 18.58 19.44
N ALA A 211 -2.30 17.29 19.40
CA ALA A 211 -3.38 16.82 18.52
C ALA A 211 -4.70 17.58 18.82
N VAL A 212 -5.42 17.90 17.75
CA VAL A 212 -6.68 18.70 17.67
C VAL A 212 -7.60 18.11 16.60
N MET A 213 -7.07 17.48 15.56
CA MET A 213 -7.81 16.93 14.42
C MET A 213 -8.25 15.48 14.67
N PRO A 214 -9.40 15.06 14.10
CA PRO A 214 -9.91 13.70 14.26
C PRO A 214 -9.02 12.61 13.61
N ASN A 215 -8.68 11.57 14.37
CA ASN A 215 -8.18 10.29 13.85
C ASN A 215 -9.37 9.47 13.30
N VAL A 216 -9.56 9.47 11.98
CA VAL A 216 -10.77 8.95 11.32
C VAL A 216 -10.87 7.42 11.45
N PHE A 217 -9.76 6.70 11.25
CA PHE A 217 -9.77 5.23 11.30
C PHE A 217 -9.74 4.72 12.75
N GLY A 218 -8.91 5.30 13.60
CA GLY A 218 -8.74 4.86 14.98
C GLY A 218 -9.90 5.23 15.91
N ALA A 219 -10.42 6.45 15.83
CA ALA A 219 -11.18 7.03 16.95
C ALA A 219 -12.70 7.10 16.79
N PHE A 220 -13.24 6.86 15.59
CA PHE A 220 -14.68 6.94 15.30
C PHE A 220 -15.43 5.63 15.56
N HIS A 221 -15.26 5.09 16.77
CA HIS A 221 -15.89 3.84 17.20
C HIS A 221 -17.01 4.12 18.22
N GLY A 222 -18.26 3.83 17.83
CA GLY A 222 -19.43 3.85 18.72
C GLY A 222 -19.69 5.16 19.46
N ILE A 223 -20.12 5.09 20.71
CA ILE A 223 -20.42 6.25 21.57
C ILE A 223 -19.22 7.21 21.69
N ALA A 224 -18.00 6.70 21.82
CA ALA A 224 -16.79 7.54 21.86
C ALA A 224 -16.57 8.27 20.53
N GLY A 225 -16.81 7.60 19.39
CA GLY A 225 -16.80 8.22 18.06
C GLY A 225 -17.86 9.32 17.90
N MET A 226 -19.09 9.11 18.38
CA MET A 226 -20.13 10.15 18.38
C MET A 226 -19.74 11.35 19.25
N ALA A 227 -19.16 11.12 20.43
CA ALA A 227 -18.66 12.18 21.30
C ALA A 227 -17.52 12.98 20.64
N ARG A 228 -16.59 12.30 19.94
CA ARG A 228 -15.53 12.95 19.14
C ARG A 228 -16.11 13.73 17.95
N GLY A 229 -17.17 13.24 17.31
CA GLY A 229 -17.91 13.99 16.31
C GLY A 229 -18.46 15.32 16.85
N ALA A 230 -19.03 15.30 18.06
CA ALA A 230 -19.50 16.52 18.73
C ALA A 230 -18.36 17.48 19.13
N VAL A 231 -17.23 16.96 19.64
CA VAL A 231 -16.03 17.77 19.91
C VAL A 231 -15.46 18.38 18.62
N THR A 232 -15.40 17.61 17.52
CA THR A 232 -14.96 18.07 16.19
C THR A 232 -15.86 19.22 15.70
N ALA A 233 -17.19 19.05 15.79
CA ALA A 233 -18.15 20.10 15.45
C ALA A 233 -17.97 21.36 16.32
N ALA A 234 -17.70 21.20 17.63
CA ALA A 234 -17.39 22.33 18.51
C ALA A 234 -16.07 23.02 18.15
N ARG A 235 -15.03 22.28 17.76
CA ARG A 235 -13.77 22.85 17.24
C ARG A 235 -13.98 23.64 15.95
N VAL A 236 -14.82 23.17 15.03
CA VAL A 236 -15.23 23.92 13.82
C VAL A 236 -15.97 25.22 14.21
N LEU A 237 -17.02 25.10 15.03
CA LEU A 237 -17.87 26.24 15.41
C LEU A 237 -17.16 27.31 16.25
N THR A 238 -16.05 26.94 16.93
CA THR A 238 -15.20 27.88 17.68
C THR A 238 -13.96 28.33 16.91
N GLY A 239 -13.84 27.98 15.62
CA GLY A 239 -12.74 28.42 14.76
C GLY A 239 -11.38 27.76 15.04
N GLN A 240 -11.33 26.68 15.81
CA GLN A 240 -10.11 25.92 16.09
C GLN A 240 -9.67 25.06 14.89
N MET A 241 -10.59 24.73 13.98
CA MET A 241 -10.31 24.03 12.73
C MET A 241 -11.26 24.50 11.62
N ASN A 242 -10.77 24.56 10.38
CA ASN A 242 -11.55 24.89 9.20
C ASN A 242 -11.41 23.78 8.14
N PRO A 243 -12.39 22.85 8.02
CA PRO A 243 -12.29 21.72 7.09
C PRO A 243 -12.25 22.13 5.61
N ILE A 244 -12.59 23.38 5.27
CA ILE A 244 -12.43 23.92 3.91
C ILE A 244 -10.94 24.04 3.55
N GLN A 245 -10.07 24.32 4.52
CA GLN A 245 -8.61 24.40 4.34
C GLN A 245 -7.93 23.02 4.27
N GLY A 246 -8.64 21.97 4.66
CA GLY A 246 -8.20 20.58 4.59
C GLY A 246 -8.50 19.80 5.87
N VAL A 247 -8.31 18.48 5.80
CA VAL A 247 -8.28 17.55 6.95
C VAL A 247 -7.29 16.39 6.71
N GLY A 248 -6.61 16.37 5.56
CA GLY A 248 -5.77 15.26 5.14
C GLY A 248 -4.39 15.22 5.77
N LEU A 249 -3.81 14.03 5.71
CA LEU A 249 -2.50 13.69 6.24
C LEU A 249 -1.40 13.80 5.18
N ALA A 250 -1.76 13.68 3.89
CA ALA A 250 -0.83 13.60 2.75
C ALA A 250 0.30 12.56 2.95
N ASN A 251 -0.05 11.42 3.59
CA ASN A 251 0.87 10.41 4.12
C ASN A 251 1.03 9.16 3.24
N THR A 252 0.26 9.05 2.16
CA THR A 252 0.03 7.77 1.48
C THR A 252 1.07 7.48 0.40
N SER A 253 1.31 8.42 -0.50
CA SER A 253 2.17 8.22 -1.67
C SER A 253 2.72 9.52 -2.24
N LEU A 254 3.46 9.44 -3.36
CA LEU A 254 3.84 10.57 -4.19
C LEU A 254 3.52 10.32 -5.68
N VAL A 255 3.40 11.38 -6.46
CA VAL A 255 3.39 11.31 -7.94
C VAL A 255 4.17 12.47 -8.55
N PHE A 256 4.88 12.23 -9.66
CA PHE A 256 5.50 13.26 -10.49
C PHE A 256 4.88 13.30 -11.90
N PHE A 257 4.16 14.38 -12.22
CA PHE A 257 3.62 14.61 -13.57
C PHE A 257 3.62 16.09 -13.94
N ALA A 258 3.77 16.39 -15.23
CA ALA A 258 3.80 17.74 -15.80
C ALA A 258 4.85 18.71 -15.19
N GLY A 259 5.84 18.21 -14.43
CA GLY A 259 6.78 19.04 -13.66
C GLY A 259 6.35 19.33 -12.23
N GLY A 260 5.17 18.88 -11.79
CA GLY A 260 4.76 18.93 -10.39
C GLY A 260 5.09 17.63 -9.66
N LEU A 261 5.70 17.74 -8.48
CA LEU A 261 5.84 16.66 -7.50
C LEU A 261 4.79 16.86 -6.41
N TYR A 262 3.98 15.84 -6.13
CA TYR A 262 2.86 15.93 -5.21
C TYR A 262 2.88 14.79 -4.19
N ALA A 263 2.74 15.13 -2.91
CA ALA A 263 2.42 14.19 -1.84
C ALA A 263 0.89 14.01 -1.76
N LEU A 264 0.43 12.77 -1.63
CA LEU A 264 -0.99 12.40 -1.73
C LEU A 264 -1.53 11.76 -0.45
N GLY A 265 -2.82 11.94 -0.22
CA GLY A 265 -3.60 11.19 0.76
C GLY A 265 -5.10 11.34 0.45
N GLU A 266 -5.82 10.23 0.40
CA GLU A 266 -7.13 10.10 -0.28
C GLU A 266 -8.23 11.04 0.26
N SER A 267 -8.10 11.50 1.50
CA SER A 267 -9.06 12.37 2.17
C SER A 267 -8.96 13.85 1.79
N ASP A 268 -7.96 14.28 1.02
CA ASP A 268 -7.71 15.70 0.76
C ASP A 268 -7.00 15.96 -0.59
N LEU A 269 -6.92 17.24 -0.97
CA LEU A 269 -6.20 17.71 -2.15
C LEU A 269 -4.69 17.36 -2.07
N PRO A 270 -4.03 17.09 -3.21
CA PRO A 270 -2.58 16.92 -3.27
C PRO A 270 -1.84 18.10 -2.68
N TYR A 271 -0.71 17.83 -2.00
CA TYR A 271 0.22 18.86 -1.56
C TYR A 271 1.42 18.87 -2.50
N ALA A 272 1.62 19.99 -3.21
CA ALA A 272 2.83 20.18 -3.99
C ALA A 272 4.04 20.29 -3.04
N VAL A 273 5.12 19.62 -3.40
CA VAL A 273 6.40 19.65 -2.70
C VAL A 273 7.53 19.90 -3.70
N HIS A 274 8.65 20.42 -3.23
CA HIS A 274 9.87 20.59 -4.00
C HIS A 274 11.01 19.82 -3.33
N VAL A 275 11.88 19.19 -4.12
CA VAL A 275 13.19 18.70 -3.67
C VAL A 275 14.28 19.49 -4.38
N ASP A 276 15.16 20.15 -3.63
CA ASP A 276 16.31 20.86 -4.19
C ASP A 276 17.32 19.84 -4.80
N PRO A 277 17.69 19.97 -6.09
CA PRO A 277 18.49 18.96 -6.80
C PRO A 277 19.99 18.97 -6.45
N VAL A 278 20.45 19.87 -5.57
CA VAL A 278 21.86 20.00 -5.17
C VAL A 278 22.05 19.56 -3.72
N THR A 279 21.09 19.88 -2.86
CA THR A 279 21.14 19.62 -1.40
C THR A 279 20.23 18.48 -0.96
N GLY A 280 19.17 18.16 -1.72
CA GLY A 280 18.15 17.20 -1.31
C GLY A 280 17.16 17.72 -0.27
N GLU A 281 17.19 19.02 0.07
CA GLU A 281 16.20 19.66 0.95
C GLU A 281 14.79 19.51 0.37
N ILE A 282 13.86 18.98 1.17
CA ILE A 282 12.44 18.90 0.82
C ILE A 282 11.72 20.14 1.38
N SER A 283 10.84 20.77 0.60
CA SER A 283 9.93 21.81 1.09
C SER A 283 8.50 21.55 0.65
N THR A 284 7.52 21.83 1.51
CA THR A 284 6.11 21.87 1.10
C THR A 284 5.80 23.22 0.47
N ILE A 285 5.23 23.21 -0.73
CA ILE A 285 4.80 24.41 -1.44
C ILE A 285 3.37 24.78 -1.03
N GLY A 286 2.47 23.79 -0.99
CA GLY A 286 1.10 23.97 -0.54
C GLY A 286 0.08 23.07 -1.22
N ARG A 287 -1.16 23.10 -0.69
CA ARG A 287 -2.33 22.34 -1.14
C ARG A 287 -2.78 22.79 -2.54
N GLN A 288 -3.12 21.85 -3.43
CA GLN A 288 -3.31 22.10 -4.87
C GLN A 288 -4.73 21.76 -5.35
N ASP A 289 -5.45 22.77 -5.84
CA ASP A 289 -6.79 22.64 -6.43
C ASP A 289 -6.79 22.60 -7.97
N PHE A 290 -5.61 22.68 -8.59
CA PHE A 290 -5.38 22.78 -10.04
C PHE A 290 -6.21 23.90 -10.69
N SER A 291 -6.10 25.12 -10.13
CA SER A 291 -6.82 26.32 -10.55
C SER A 291 -8.34 26.17 -10.37
N GLY A 292 -8.75 25.70 -9.20
CA GLY A 292 -10.14 25.44 -8.80
C GLY A 292 -10.82 24.26 -9.50
N ARG A 293 -10.11 23.49 -10.34
CA ARG A 293 -10.69 22.37 -11.12
C ARG A 293 -10.81 21.07 -10.34
N LEU A 294 -10.11 20.94 -9.21
CA LEU A 294 -10.16 19.83 -8.28
C LEU A 294 -10.72 20.33 -6.94
N MET A 295 -12.00 20.08 -6.68
CA MET A 295 -12.72 20.62 -5.51
C MET A 295 -12.63 19.74 -4.24
N MET A 296 -12.11 18.53 -4.38
CA MET A 296 -12.00 17.50 -3.33
C MET A 296 -10.76 16.67 -3.60
N GLY A 297 -10.33 15.86 -2.63
CA GLY A 297 -9.18 14.96 -2.78
C GLY A 297 -9.26 13.98 -3.95
N MET A 298 -8.14 13.30 -4.20
CA MET A 298 -7.98 12.29 -5.25
C MET A 298 -7.30 11.04 -4.71
N THR A 299 -7.40 9.93 -5.44
CA THR A 299 -6.69 8.68 -5.14
C THR A 299 -5.20 8.92 -4.89
N ALA A 300 -4.63 8.14 -3.96
CA ALA A 300 -3.19 8.05 -3.76
C ALA A 300 -2.47 7.35 -4.92
N HIS A 301 -3.19 6.72 -5.85
CA HIS A 301 -2.61 5.91 -6.93
C HIS A 301 -2.97 6.41 -8.35
N PRO A 302 -2.71 7.68 -8.70
CA PRO A 302 -2.88 8.15 -10.06
C PRO A 302 -1.89 7.46 -11.01
N LYS A 303 -2.37 6.96 -12.15
CA LYS A 303 -1.54 6.23 -13.12
C LYS A 303 -1.14 7.16 -14.28
N LYS A 304 0.17 7.39 -14.43
CA LYS A 304 0.80 8.18 -15.51
C LYS A 304 1.04 7.28 -16.72
N ASP A 305 0.51 7.63 -17.88
CA ASP A 305 0.79 6.89 -19.12
C ASP A 305 2.13 7.36 -19.70
N SER A 306 3.08 6.43 -19.83
CA SER A 306 4.43 6.65 -20.34
C SER A 306 4.48 7.16 -21.79
N VAL A 307 3.46 6.89 -22.61
CA VAL A 307 3.42 7.23 -24.04
C VAL A 307 2.68 8.53 -24.29
N THR A 308 1.53 8.75 -23.63
CA THR A 308 0.76 10.00 -23.84
C THR A 308 1.19 11.14 -22.93
N GLY A 309 1.87 10.85 -21.81
CA GLY A 309 2.22 11.82 -20.78
C GLY A 309 1.04 12.27 -19.91
N GLU A 310 -0.16 11.73 -20.15
CA GLU A 310 -1.38 12.01 -19.39
C GLU A 310 -1.35 11.28 -18.05
N THR A 311 -2.01 11.85 -17.04
CA THR A 311 -2.15 11.22 -15.71
C THR A 311 -3.62 10.98 -15.41
N PHE A 312 -3.98 9.74 -15.13
CA PHE A 312 -5.34 9.30 -14.87
C PHE A 312 -5.56 9.16 -13.36
N ALA A 313 -6.73 9.59 -12.89
CA ALA A 313 -7.05 9.62 -11.47
C ALA A 313 -8.56 9.50 -11.25
N PHE A 314 -8.95 9.31 -9.99
CA PHE A 314 -10.32 9.39 -9.55
C PHE A 314 -10.39 9.97 -8.15
N ARG A 315 -11.61 10.25 -7.69
CA ARG A 315 -11.95 10.41 -6.27
C ARG A 315 -13.12 9.50 -5.94
N TYR A 316 -13.21 9.11 -4.68
CA TYR A 316 -14.37 8.40 -4.13
C TYR A 316 -14.73 9.01 -2.78
N GLY A 317 -15.89 8.63 -2.21
CA GLY A 317 -16.28 9.15 -0.91
C GLY A 317 -17.66 8.70 -0.43
N PRO A 318 -18.11 9.16 0.75
CA PRO A 318 -19.32 8.70 1.42
C PRO A 318 -20.64 9.31 0.90
N VAL A 319 -20.61 10.11 -0.18
CA VAL A 319 -21.78 10.85 -0.72
C VAL A 319 -21.83 10.68 -2.25
N PRO A 320 -23.02 10.55 -2.87
CA PRO A 320 -23.13 10.45 -4.34
C PRO A 320 -22.63 11.73 -5.06
N PRO A 321 -21.95 11.61 -6.22
CA PRO A 321 -21.48 10.38 -6.86
C PRO A 321 -20.33 9.74 -6.07
N PHE A 322 -20.50 8.48 -5.65
CA PHE A 322 -19.55 7.79 -4.78
C PHE A 322 -18.19 7.53 -5.45
N LEU A 323 -18.13 7.59 -6.79
CA LEU A 323 -16.93 7.54 -7.62
C LEU A 323 -17.02 8.67 -8.67
N THR A 324 -15.94 9.42 -8.86
CA THR A 324 -15.76 10.35 -9.98
C THR A 324 -14.38 10.14 -10.59
N TYR A 325 -14.33 9.76 -11.87
CA TYR A 325 -13.10 9.61 -12.66
C TYR A 325 -12.72 10.94 -13.33
N PHE A 326 -11.43 11.18 -13.54
CA PHE A 326 -10.92 12.33 -14.31
C PHE A 326 -9.47 12.09 -14.75
N ARG A 327 -8.92 13.05 -15.50
CA ARG A 327 -7.53 12.99 -15.97
C ARG A 327 -6.90 14.37 -16.08
N PHE A 328 -5.58 14.39 -16.08
CA PHE A 328 -4.74 15.53 -16.39
C PHE A 328 -4.14 15.35 -17.78
N ASP A 329 -4.06 16.44 -18.55
CA ASP A 329 -3.26 16.46 -19.78
C ASP A 329 -1.75 16.49 -19.46
N PRO A 330 -0.85 16.34 -20.45
CA PRO A 330 0.60 16.33 -20.21
C PRO A 330 1.16 17.68 -19.71
N ALA A 331 0.39 18.76 -19.84
CA ALA A 331 0.70 20.07 -19.27
C ALA A 331 0.19 20.24 -17.83
N GLY A 332 -0.47 19.23 -17.26
CA GLY A 332 -0.99 19.20 -15.89
C GLY A 332 -2.36 19.86 -15.74
N ASN A 333 -3.04 20.22 -16.83
CA ASN A 333 -4.39 20.75 -16.74
C ASN A 333 -5.36 19.61 -16.41
N LYS A 334 -6.04 19.71 -15.26
CA LYS A 334 -7.17 18.83 -14.98
C LYS A 334 -8.30 19.07 -15.98
N LEU A 335 -8.86 17.98 -16.50
CA LEU A 335 -10.01 17.98 -17.41
C LEU A 335 -11.33 17.72 -16.65
N ALA A 336 -12.41 17.52 -17.41
CA ALA A 336 -13.76 17.34 -16.86
C ALA A 336 -13.87 16.10 -15.94
N ASP A 337 -14.75 16.21 -14.95
CA ASP A 337 -15.17 15.11 -14.09
C ASP A 337 -16.10 14.15 -14.86
N VAL A 338 -15.94 12.85 -14.64
CA VAL A 338 -16.84 11.78 -15.10
C VAL A 338 -17.45 11.10 -13.87
N PRO A 339 -18.63 11.54 -13.40
CA PRO A 339 -19.36 10.87 -12.33
C PRO A 339 -19.79 9.46 -12.72
N VAL A 340 -19.68 8.51 -11.78
CA VAL A 340 -20.09 7.11 -11.97
C VAL A 340 -21.17 6.77 -10.93
N PHE A 341 -22.44 7.04 -11.26
CA PHE A 341 -23.58 6.75 -10.39
C PHE A 341 -23.96 5.26 -10.39
N SER A 342 -23.44 4.45 -11.32
CA SER A 342 -23.54 2.97 -11.29
C SER A 342 -22.73 2.33 -10.15
N VAL A 343 -21.95 3.11 -9.39
CA VAL A 343 -21.56 2.77 -8.01
C VAL A 343 -22.71 3.18 -7.09
N GLN A 344 -23.43 2.19 -6.54
CA GLN A 344 -24.66 2.40 -5.76
C GLN A 344 -24.44 2.50 -4.24
N GLN A 345 -23.22 2.26 -3.77
CA GLN A 345 -22.84 2.35 -2.35
C GLN A 345 -21.38 2.81 -2.20
N PRO A 346 -21.05 3.62 -1.18
CA PRO A 346 -19.69 4.13 -1.00
C PRO A 346 -18.78 2.98 -0.56
N SER A 347 -17.79 2.69 -1.39
CA SER A 347 -16.89 1.55 -1.24
C SER A 347 -15.44 2.05 -1.22
N PHE A 348 -14.56 1.37 -0.49
CA PHE A 348 -13.18 1.81 -0.30
C PHE A 348 -12.36 1.47 -1.55
N MET A 349 -12.26 2.41 -2.47
CA MET A 349 -11.55 2.26 -3.74
C MET A 349 -10.17 2.90 -3.62
N HIS A 350 -9.21 2.16 -3.05
CA HIS A 350 -7.86 2.68 -2.82
C HIS A 350 -7.10 2.92 -4.14
N ASP A 351 -7.03 1.87 -4.97
CA ASP A 351 -6.33 1.85 -6.25
C ASP A 351 -7.26 1.48 -7.43
N PHE A 352 -6.82 1.81 -8.65
CA PHE A 352 -7.44 1.46 -9.92
C PHE A 352 -6.34 1.17 -10.96
N ALA A 353 -6.64 0.40 -12.00
CA ALA A 353 -5.71 0.21 -13.10
C ALA A 353 -6.11 1.03 -14.34
N ILE A 354 -5.16 1.29 -15.23
CA ILE A 354 -5.42 1.72 -16.60
C ILE A 354 -4.94 0.65 -17.59
N THR A 355 -5.36 0.80 -18.84
CA THR A 355 -4.93 0.05 -20.02
C THR A 355 -4.74 1.04 -21.17
N GLU A 356 -4.47 0.56 -22.39
CA GLU A 356 -4.35 1.44 -23.56
C GLU A 356 -5.67 2.14 -23.90
N ASN A 357 -6.83 1.53 -23.63
CA ASN A 357 -8.16 2.07 -23.96
C ASN A 357 -9.10 2.27 -22.76
N TYR A 358 -8.85 1.63 -21.61
CA TYR A 358 -9.78 1.61 -20.45
C TYR A 358 -9.14 2.01 -19.11
N ALA A 359 -9.97 2.54 -18.20
CA ALA A 359 -9.73 2.58 -16.75
C ALA A 359 -10.53 1.46 -16.05
N VAL A 360 -9.99 0.90 -14.98
CA VAL A 360 -10.50 -0.33 -14.33
C VAL A 360 -10.57 -0.14 -12.81
N PHE A 361 -11.78 -0.09 -12.25
CA PHE A 361 -12.04 0.20 -10.84
C PHE A 361 -12.42 -1.05 -10.04
N GLY A 362 -11.82 -1.22 -8.86
CA GLY A 362 -12.13 -2.31 -7.93
C GLY A 362 -13.24 -1.96 -6.93
N ASP A 363 -14.44 -2.48 -7.12
CA ASP A 363 -15.58 -2.22 -6.22
C ASP A 363 -15.69 -3.33 -5.15
N ILE A 364 -14.73 -3.32 -4.22
CA ILE A 364 -14.42 -4.39 -3.25
C ILE A 364 -15.37 -4.46 -2.03
N GLN A 365 -15.22 -5.48 -1.17
CA GLN A 365 -16.06 -5.68 0.03
C GLN A 365 -15.84 -4.68 1.18
N VAL A 366 -14.79 -3.86 1.16
CA VAL A 366 -14.64 -2.78 2.15
C VAL A 366 -15.55 -1.61 1.77
N VAL A 367 -16.40 -1.20 2.69
CA VAL A 367 -17.47 -0.22 2.48
C VAL A 367 -17.50 0.85 3.55
N MET A 368 -17.95 2.04 3.19
CA MET A 368 -18.23 3.12 4.14
C MET A 368 -19.69 3.03 4.58
N LYS A 369 -19.93 3.00 5.89
CA LYS A 369 -21.28 3.06 6.48
C LYS A 369 -21.29 4.11 7.59
N PRO A 370 -21.32 5.42 7.27
CA PRO A 370 -21.35 6.48 8.28
C PRO A 370 -22.52 6.36 9.27
N MET A 371 -23.64 5.77 8.85
CA MET A 371 -24.80 5.53 9.70
C MET A 371 -24.61 4.38 10.71
N ASP A 372 -23.68 3.45 10.47
CA ASP A 372 -23.37 2.36 11.41
C ASP A 372 -22.64 2.88 12.67
N MET A 373 -22.02 4.05 12.60
CA MET A 373 -21.52 4.77 13.79
C MET A 373 -22.68 5.21 14.70
N VAL A 374 -23.77 5.70 14.12
CA VAL A 374 -24.92 6.28 14.84
C VAL A 374 -25.91 5.23 15.32
N PHE A 375 -26.22 4.23 14.47
CA PHE A 375 -27.25 3.22 14.75
C PHE A 375 -26.69 1.81 15.01
N GLY A 376 -25.48 1.51 14.54
CA GLY A 376 -24.84 0.19 14.69
C GLY A 376 -23.83 0.09 15.83
N ASN A 377 -23.37 1.22 16.38
CA ASN A 377 -22.24 1.32 17.31
C ASN A 377 -20.95 0.65 16.77
N ARG A 378 -20.65 0.87 15.48
CA ARG A 378 -19.49 0.30 14.75
C ARG A 378 -18.59 1.40 14.17
N ALA A 379 -17.51 0.99 13.53
CA ALA A 379 -16.67 1.87 12.71
C ALA A 379 -17.44 2.40 11.48
N PRO A 380 -17.12 3.60 10.96
CA PRO A 380 -17.72 4.14 9.74
C PRO A 380 -17.18 3.49 8.46
N VAL A 381 -16.15 2.64 8.54
CA VAL A 381 -15.59 1.86 7.43
C VAL A 381 -15.40 0.41 7.91
N GLY A 382 -15.74 -0.58 7.08
CA GLY A 382 -15.61 -1.99 7.44
C GLY A 382 -15.97 -2.94 6.29
N SER A 383 -15.87 -4.25 6.52
CA SER A 383 -16.17 -5.27 5.50
C SER A 383 -17.67 -5.60 5.42
N ASP A 384 -18.21 -5.67 4.21
CA ASP A 384 -19.52 -6.25 3.90
C ASP A 384 -19.38 -7.58 3.16
N GLN A 385 -19.35 -8.66 3.92
CA GLN A 385 -19.28 -10.03 3.44
C GLN A 385 -20.47 -10.45 2.55
N GLY A 386 -21.58 -9.69 2.55
CA GLY A 386 -22.72 -9.92 1.67
C GLY A 386 -22.55 -9.30 0.28
N LYS A 387 -21.63 -8.36 0.11
CA LYS A 387 -21.31 -7.73 -1.18
C LYS A 387 -20.47 -8.67 -2.04
N VAL A 388 -20.78 -8.73 -3.34
CA VAL A 388 -19.94 -9.38 -4.36
C VAL A 388 -18.95 -8.34 -4.91
N PRO A 389 -17.63 -8.55 -4.83
CA PRO A 389 -16.66 -7.71 -5.54
C PRO A 389 -16.86 -7.75 -7.05
N ARG A 390 -16.67 -6.60 -7.71
CA ARG A 390 -16.80 -6.47 -9.16
C ARG A 390 -15.76 -5.48 -9.71
N LEU A 391 -15.35 -5.69 -10.97
CA LEU A 391 -14.46 -4.78 -11.70
C LEU A 391 -15.28 -3.93 -12.68
N GLY A 392 -15.11 -2.61 -12.61
CA GLY A 392 -15.76 -1.64 -13.49
C GLY A 392 -14.81 -1.18 -14.57
N VAL A 393 -15.07 -1.54 -15.83
CA VAL A 393 -14.27 -1.16 -17.00
C VAL A 393 -14.95 0.00 -17.72
N LEU A 394 -14.29 1.16 -17.79
CA LEU A 394 -14.75 2.38 -18.44
C LEU A 394 -13.74 2.79 -19.53
N PRO A 395 -14.14 3.20 -20.75
CA PRO A 395 -13.18 3.76 -21.71
C PRO A 395 -12.46 4.97 -21.11
N ARG A 396 -11.13 5.02 -21.18
CA ARG A 396 -10.30 6.02 -20.47
C ARG A 396 -10.53 7.47 -20.93
N TYR A 397 -11.18 7.64 -22.09
CA TYR A 397 -11.58 8.92 -22.66
C TYR A 397 -13.11 9.13 -22.71
N ALA A 398 -13.90 8.29 -22.02
CA ALA A 398 -15.34 8.48 -21.88
C ALA A 398 -15.67 9.85 -21.26
N THR A 399 -16.76 10.47 -21.72
CA THR A 399 -17.24 11.78 -21.25
C THR A 399 -18.33 11.67 -20.18
N ASN A 400 -18.84 10.47 -19.96
CA ASN A 400 -19.94 10.11 -19.06
C ASN A 400 -19.88 8.59 -18.81
N GLU A 401 -20.64 8.06 -17.85
CA GLU A 401 -20.54 6.65 -17.48
C GLU A 401 -21.28 5.64 -18.39
N SER A 402 -21.99 6.07 -19.46
CA SER A 402 -22.87 5.15 -20.22
C SER A 402 -22.16 3.97 -20.89
N GLU A 403 -20.84 4.06 -21.05
CA GLU A 403 -19.97 3.00 -21.59
C GLU A 403 -19.36 2.09 -20.50
N ILE A 404 -19.62 2.33 -19.20
CA ILE A 404 -19.06 1.51 -18.12
C ILE A 404 -19.66 0.10 -18.10
N ARG A 405 -18.80 -0.89 -17.91
CA ARG A 405 -19.17 -2.31 -17.84
C ARG A 405 -18.67 -2.91 -16.55
N TRP A 406 -19.61 -3.37 -15.73
CA TRP A 406 -19.34 -4.04 -14.46
C TRP A 406 -19.32 -5.56 -14.66
N PHE A 407 -18.26 -6.20 -14.20
CA PHE A 407 -18.09 -7.66 -14.24
C PHE A 407 -17.90 -8.18 -12.81
N ASP A 408 -18.73 -9.14 -12.39
CA ASP A 408 -18.61 -9.74 -11.06
C ASP A 408 -17.35 -10.59 -10.95
N VAL A 409 -16.59 -10.41 -9.87
CA VAL A 409 -15.34 -11.14 -9.58
C VAL A 409 -15.41 -11.64 -8.12
N PRO A 410 -16.26 -12.64 -7.80
CA PRO A 410 -16.63 -12.95 -6.42
C PRO A 410 -15.43 -13.35 -5.55
N GLY A 411 -15.17 -12.60 -4.47
CA GLY A 411 -14.01 -12.83 -3.60
C GLY A 411 -12.67 -12.39 -4.22
N PHE A 412 -12.66 -11.29 -4.97
CA PHE A 412 -11.44 -10.58 -5.39
C PHE A 412 -11.44 -9.15 -4.80
N ASN A 413 -10.75 -8.98 -3.68
CA ASN A 413 -10.59 -7.71 -2.97
C ASN A 413 -9.20 -7.13 -3.25
N MET A 414 -9.08 -6.44 -4.37
CA MET A 414 -7.87 -5.72 -4.77
C MET A 414 -7.70 -4.44 -3.94
N MET A 415 -6.67 -4.37 -3.11
CA MET A 415 -6.24 -3.11 -2.48
C MET A 415 -5.27 -2.34 -3.38
N HIS A 416 -4.29 -3.03 -3.97
CA HIS A 416 -3.36 -2.50 -4.96
C HIS A 416 -3.48 -3.25 -6.29
N SER A 417 -3.25 -2.55 -7.40
CA SER A 417 -3.08 -3.13 -8.72
C SER A 417 -1.59 -3.26 -9.05
N VAL A 418 -1.18 -4.39 -9.63
CA VAL A 418 0.16 -4.55 -10.21
C VAL A 418 0.21 -3.83 -11.56
N ASN A 419 -0.73 -4.18 -12.44
CA ASN A 419 -0.94 -3.57 -13.75
C ASN A 419 -2.27 -4.06 -14.36
N ALA A 420 -2.68 -3.46 -15.47
CA ALA A 420 -3.65 -4.05 -16.39
C ALA A 420 -3.24 -3.82 -17.85
N TRP A 421 -3.72 -4.68 -18.75
CA TRP A 421 -3.52 -4.56 -20.19
C TRP A 421 -4.66 -5.22 -20.98
N GLU A 422 -4.65 -5.00 -22.29
CA GLU A 422 -5.57 -5.63 -23.24
C GLU A 422 -4.87 -6.73 -24.03
N GLU A 423 -5.61 -7.78 -24.40
CA GLU A 423 -5.16 -8.84 -25.29
C GLU A 423 -6.23 -9.14 -26.34
N GLU A 424 -5.83 -9.42 -27.58
CA GLU A 424 -6.73 -10.00 -28.59
C GLU A 424 -6.22 -11.40 -28.96
N SER A 425 -7.10 -12.40 -28.94
CA SER A 425 -6.74 -13.75 -29.40
C SER A 425 -6.99 -13.93 -30.90
N ALA A 426 -6.39 -14.96 -31.51
CA ALA A 426 -6.41 -15.22 -32.95
C ALA A 426 -7.82 -15.43 -33.59
N ASN A 427 -8.89 -15.39 -32.80
CA ASN A 427 -10.29 -15.41 -33.24
C ASN A 427 -10.99 -14.03 -33.17
N GLY A 428 -10.29 -12.97 -32.77
CA GLY A 428 -10.84 -11.61 -32.59
C GLY A 428 -11.56 -11.37 -31.26
N GLU A 429 -11.50 -12.30 -30.30
CA GLU A 429 -11.97 -12.04 -28.94
C GLU A 429 -11.00 -11.14 -28.18
N LYS A 430 -11.53 -10.06 -27.59
CA LYS A 430 -10.79 -9.10 -26.79
C LYS A 430 -10.91 -9.45 -25.31
N TYR A 431 -9.79 -9.34 -24.61
CA TYR A 431 -9.68 -9.61 -23.19
C TYR A 431 -9.06 -8.41 -22.47
N LEU A 432 -9.57 -8.10 -21.29
CA LEU A 432 -8.88 -7.27 -20.33
C LEU A 432 -8.22 -8.19 -19.30
N VAL A 433 -6.93 -7.97 -19.06
CA VAL A 433 -6.16 -8.64 -18.03
C VAL A 433 -5.81 -7.62 -16.95
N LEU A 434 -6.03 -7.99 -15.69
CA LEU A 434 -5.63 -7.22 -14.52
C LEU A 434 -4.88 -8.16 -13.57
N VAL A 435 -3.80 -7.69 -12.97
CA VAL A 435 -3.06 -8.42 -11.93
C VAL A 435 -3.06 -7.60 -10.64
N GLY A 436 -3.32 -8.24 -9.49
CA GLY A 436 -3.40 -7.58 -8.19
C GLY A 436 -3.26 -8.55 -7.02
N PRO A 437 -2.64 -8.14 -5.89
CA PRO A 437 -2.85 -8.78 -4.60
C PRO A 437 -4.35 -8.81 -4.24
N ASN A 438 -4.89 -10.02 -4.10
CA ASN A 438 -6.24 -10.25 -3.59
C ASN A 438 -6.18 -10.52 -2.09
N VAL A 439 -6.77 -9.63 -1.29
CA VAL A 439 -6.89 -9.81 0.16
C VAL A 439 -7.97 -10.85 0.46
N LEU A 440 -7.55 -12.03 0.94
CA LEU A 440 -8.47 -13.16 1.17
C LEU A 440 -9.26 -13.04 2.48
N SER A 441 -8.69 -12.41 3.51
CA SER A 441 -9.30 -12.17 4.84
C SER A 441 -9.67 -10.70 5.03
N ILE A 442 -10.45 -10.15 4.09
CA ILE A 442 -10.75 -8.71 3.98
C ILE A 442 -11.49 -8.13 5.21
N GLU A 443 -12.18 -8.97 5.98
CA GLU A 443 -12.77 -8.64 7.29
C GLU A 443 -11.74 -8.18 8.34
N HIS A 444 -10.47 -8.56 8.21
CA HIS A 444 -9.42 -8.21 9.17
C HIS A 444 -8.63 -6.95 8.78
N MET A 445 -8.79 -6.41 7.56
CA MET A 445 -7.93 -5.34 7.03
C MET A 445 -7.85 -4.09 7.93
N LEU A 446 -8.99 -3.63 8.47
CA LEU A 446 -9.06 -2.46 9.37
C LEU A 446 -9.08 -2.84 10.87
N ASP A 447 -9.05 -4.14 11.19
CA ASP A 447 -9.40 -4.67 12.51
C ASP A 447 -8.24 -5.45 13.17
N ASP A 448 -7.47 -6.23 12.40
CA ASP A 448 -6.25 -6.90 12.82
C ASP A 448 -5.35 -7.28 11.61
N LEU A 449 -4.40 -6.41 11.27
CA LEU A 449 -3.45 -6.65 10.16
C LEU A 449 -2.62 -7.94 10.33
N ASN A 450 -2.45 -8.46 11.56
CA ASN A 450 -1.71 -9.70 11.81
C ASN A 450 -2.41 -10.94 11.19
N LEU A 451 -3.70 -10.83 10.87
CA LEU A 451 -4.55 -11.90 10.30
C LEU A 451 -4.83 -11.70 8.79
N VAL A 452 -4.22 -10.69 8.17
CA VAL A 452 -4.38 -10.40 6.73
C VAL A 452 -3.48 -11.32 5.90
N HIS A 453 -4.05 -11.89 4.84
CA HIS A 453 -3.31 -12.69 3.87
C HIS A 453 -3.74 -12.33 2.43
N SER A 454 -2.77 -11.96 1.61
CA SER A 454 -2.91 -11.59 0.20
C SER A 454 -2.38 -12.69 -0.72
N ASN A 455 -3.06 -12.97 -1.82
CA ASN A 455 -2.58 -13.83 -2.92
C ASN A 455 -2.57 -13.03 -4.23
N VAL A 456 -1.45 -13.00 -4.95
CA VAL A 456 -1.37 -12.28 -6.23
C VAL A 456 -2.13 -13.08 -7.30
N GLU A 457 -3.22 -12.54 -7.81
CA GLU A 457 -4.03 -13.16 -8.85
C GLU A 457 -3.99 -12.37 -10.16
N MET A 458 -4.05 -13.10 -11.28
CA MET A 458 -4.40 -12.57 -12.60
C MET A 458 -5.89 -12.81 -12.86
N VAL A 459 -6.64 -11.73 -13.02
CA VAL A 459 -8.02 -11.72 -13.50
C VAL A 459 -8.02 -11.47 -15.01
N ARG A 460 -8.70 -12.32 -15.78
CA ARG A 460 -8.81 -12.20 -17.24
C ARG A 460 -10.27 -12.24 -17.65
N ILE A 461 -10.78 -11.10 -18.13
CA ILE A 461 -12.17 -10.84 -18.50
C ILE A 461 -12.27 -10.89 -20.03
N ASN A 462 -13.12 -11.75 -20.58
CA ASN A 462 -13.50 -11.70 -22.00
C ASN A 462 -14.48 -10.53 -22.21
N LEU A 463 -14.08 -9.50 -22.94
CA LEU A 463 -14.89 -8.30 -23.18
C LEU A 463 -16.04 -8.55 -24.16
N ASN A 464 -15.99 -9.59 -24.99
CA ASN A 464 -17.07 -9.95 -25.91
C ASN A 464 -18.19 -10.72 -25.19
N THR A 465 -17.84 -11.66 -24.30
CA THR A 465 -18.81 -12.58 -23.66
C THR A 465 -19.12 -12.27 -22.19
N GLY A 466 -18.30 -11.46 -21.53
CA GLY A 466 -18.39 -11.18 -20.09
C GLY A 466 -17.86 -12.30 -19.18
N VAL A 467 -17.30 -13.37 -19.74
CA VAL A 467 -16.70 -14.46 -18.95
C VAL A 467 -15.46 -13.98 -18.21
N VAL A 468 -15.50 -14.03 -16.88
CA VAL A 468 -14.36 -13.76 -15.99
C VAL A 468 -13.64 -15.07 -15.66
N SER A 469 -12.32 -15.05 -15.68
CA SER A 469 -11.44 -16.13 -15.24
C SER A 469 -10.35 -15.60 -14.32
N ARG A 470 -9.84 -16.45 -13.42
CA ARG A 470 -8.85 -16.10 -12.40
C ARG A 470 -7.77 -17.18 -12.30
N LYS A 471 -6.51 -16.79 -12.09
CA LYS A 471 -5.40 -17.69 -11.77
C LYS A 471 -4.53 -17.07 -10.66
N PRO A 472 -4.22 -17.77 -9.55
CA PRO A 472 -3.19 -17.35 -8.62
C PRO A 472 -1.80 -17.45 -9.28
N LEU A 473 -0.91 -16.51 -8.97
CA LEU A 473 0.44 -16.41 -9.52
C LEU A 473 1.52 -16.84 -8.53
N SER A 474 1.23 -16.80 -7.23
CA SER A 474 2.13 -17.19 -6.14
C SER A 474 1.33 -17.72 -4.95
N ALA A 475 2.00 -18.50 -4.09
CA ALA A 475 1.48 -18.90 -2.78
C ALA A 475 2.12 -18.13 -1.62
N ALA A 476 3.02 -17.19 -1.91
CA ALA A 476 3.60 -16.28 -0.92
C ALA A 476 2.63 -15.12 -0.61
N ASN A 477 2.66 -14.62 0.63
CA ASN A 477 1.94 -13.41 1.04
C ASN A 477 2.68 -12.20 0.46
N LEU A 478 2.18 -11.62 -0.62
CA LEU A 478 2.84 -10.55 -1.37
C LEU A 478 1.91 -9.35 -1.57
N ASP A 479 2.46 -8.15 -1.37
CA ASP A 479 1.76 -6.88 -1.58
C ASP A 479 2.75 -5.78 -2.03
N PHE A 480 2.34 -4.50 -2.05
CA PHE A 480 3.13 -3.36 -2.54
C PHE A 480 3.83 -3.62 -3.90
N PRO A 481 3.04 -3.80 -4.98
CA PRO A 481 3.55 -4.21 -6.27
C PRO A 481 4.12 -3.05 -7.11
N VAL A 482 5.29 -3.28 -7.70
CA VAL A 482 5.92 -2.36 -8.66
C VAL A 482 6.35 -3.11 -9.93
N ILE A 483 6.28 -2.41 -11.07
CA ILE A 483 6.67 -2.87 -12.40
C ILE A 483 7.67 -1.87 -13.02
N HIS A 484 8.26 -2.20 -14.16
CA HIS A 484 8.98 -1.22 -14.96
C HIS A 484 8.02 -0.08 -15.40
N PRO A 485 8.24 1.19 -15.02
CA PRO A 485 7.24 2.25 -15.13
C PRO A 485 6.82 2.58 -16.57
N GLY A 486 7.67 2.28 -17.56
CA GLY A 486 7.31 2.35 -18.99
C GLY A 486 6.12 1.48 -19.41
N TYR A 487 5.78 0.41 -18.66
CA TYR A 487 4.74 -0.56 -19.00
C TYR A 487 3.40 -0.33 -18.28
N VAL A 488 3.21 0.78 -17.56
CA VAL A 488 1.93 1.11 -16.92
C VAL A 488 0.81 1.17 -17.98
N GLY A 489 -0.22 0.34 -17.80
CA GLY A 489 -1.33 0.18 -18.75
C GLY A 489 -1.04 -0.66 -20.00
N ARG A 490 0.13 -1.33 -20.05
CA ARG A 490 0.58 -2.16 -21.18
C ARG A 490 1.04 -3.51 -20.69
N LYS A 491 1.08 -4.50 -21.58
CA LYS A 491 1.42 -5.88 -21.20
C LYS A 491 2.88 -5.96 -20.75
N ASN A 492 3.07 -6.26 -19.46
CA ASN A 492 4.37 -6.49 -18.83
C ASN A 492 4.54 -7.98 -18.50
N ARG A 493 5.79 -8.45 -18.38
CA ARG A 493 6.15 -9.82 -18.01
C ARG A 493 6.54 -9.93 -16.53
N TYR A 494 7.19 -8.92 -15.98
CA TYR A 494 7.82 -8.96 -14.67
C TYR A 494 7.13 -8.00 -13.68
N ALA A 495 7.00 -8.46 -12.45
CA ALA A 495 6.54 -7.64 -11.33
C ALA A 495 7.34 -7.96 -10.07
N TYR A 496 7.52 -6.94 -9.23
CA TYR A 496 8.28 -7.00 -8.00
C TYR A 496 7.35 -6.63 -6.85
N LEU A 497 7.33 -7.44 -5.79
CA LEU A 497 6.41 -7.25 -4.66
C LEU A 497 7.16 -7.38 -3.34
N ALA A 498 6.68 -6.66 -2.33
CA ALA A 498 7.08 -6.85 -0.95
C ALA A 498 6.70 -8.26 -0.47
N SER A 499 7.66 -8.96 0.15
CA SER A 499 7.40 -10.20 0.89
C SER A 499 6.85 -9.85 2.25
N MET A 500 5.55 -10.06 2.46
CA MET A 500 4.90 -9.72 3.72
C MET A 500 5.33 -10.71 4.81
N ALA A 501 5.90 -10.19 5.89
CA ALA A 501 6.28 -10.99 7.06
C ALA A 501 5.04 -11.51 7.78
N ASN A 502 5.23 -12.56 8.58
CA ASN A 502 4.23 -13.02 9.55
C ASN A 502 4.76 -12.73 10.97
N PRO A 503 4.08 -11.87 11.77
CA PRO A 503 2.87 -11.12 11.42
C PRO A 503 3.10 -9.93 10.48
N MET A 504 2.06 -9.59 9.73
CA MET A 504 1.94 -8.34 8.96
C MET A 504 1.79 -7.12 9.89
N PRO A 505 2.10 -5.88 9.43
CA PRO A 505 2.41 -5.50 8.05
C PRO A 505 3.91 -5.29 7.74
N LYS A 506 4.83 -5.82 8.56
CA LYS A 506 6.28 -5.72 8.28
C LYS A 506 6.64 -6.45 6.97
N VAL A 507 7.66 -5.97 6.25
CA VAL A 507 8.13 -6.57 4.98
C VAL A 507 9.46 -7.27 5.18
N SER A 508 9.53 -8.59 5.00
CA SER A 508 10.75 -9.39 5.21
C SER A 508 11.70 -9.45 4.01
N GLY A 509 11.32 -8.90 2.87
CA GLY A 509 12.07 -9.10 1.62
C GLY A 509 11.34 -8.64 0.37
N VAL A 510 11.84 -9.05 -0.79
CA VAL A 510 11.29 -8.73 -2.11
C VAL A 510 11.22 -9.98 -2.98
N VAL A 511 10.16 -10.13 -3.77
CA VAL A 511 9.93 -11.26 -4.68
C VAL A 511 9.65 -10.78 -6.11
N LYS A 512 10.32 -11.39 -7.09
CA LYS A 512 10.10 -11.18 -8.52
C LYS A 512 9.22 -12.29 -9.09
N LEU A 513 8.15 -11.90 -9.78
CA LEU A 513 7.26 -12.77 -10.55
C LEU A 513 7.56 -12.63 -12.05
N ASP A 514 7.45 -13.73 -12.80
CA ASP A 514 7.47 -13.80 -14.26
C ASP A 514 6.13 -14.38 -14.75
N PHE A 515 5.29 -13.53 -15.33
CA PHE A 515 3.94 -13.89 -15.77
C PHE A 515 3.93 -14.87 -16.95
N SER A 516 5.04 -15.04 -17.68
CA SER A 516 5.14 -16.09 -18.71
C SER A 516 5.03 -17.52 -18.12
N ARG A 517 5.27 -17.66 -16.81
CA ARG A 517 5.22 -18.93 -16.07
C ARG A 517 3.86 -19.23 -15.44
N ILE A 518 2.82 -18.47 -15.76
CA ILE A 518 1.48 -18.60 -15.16
C ILE A 518 0.91 -20.02 -15.20
N ASP A 519 1.13 -20.77 -16.29
CA ASP A 519 0.62 -22.14 -16.44
C ASP A 519 1.43 -23.19 -15.63
N THR A 520 2.52 -22.78 -14.97
CA THR A 520 3.21 -23.62 -13.96
C THR A 520 2.61 -23.48 -12.55
N GLY A 521 1.66 -22.56 -12.34
CA GLY A 521 1.04 -22.30 -11.03
C GLY A 521 1.95 -21.61 -10.02
N ASN A 522 3.17 -21.22 -10.40
CA ASN A 522 4.10 -20.44 -9.58
C ASN A 522 4.98 -19.57 -10.48
N CYS A 523 4.76 -18.25 -10.45
CA CYS A 523 5.49 -17.26 -11.24
C CYS A 523 6.80 -16.80 -10.58
N VAL A 524 7.10 -17.19 -9.33
CA VAL A 524 8.30 -16.73 -8.61
C VAL A 524 9.57 -17.18 -9.34
N VAL A 525 10.42 -16.21 -9.70
CA VAL A 525 11.70 -16.39 -10.40
C VAL A 525 12.92 -15.90 -9.62
N ALA A 526 12.75 -14.92 -8.73
CA ALA A 526 13.81 -14.43 -7.84
C ALA A 526 13.23 -13.95 -6.50
N SER A 527 14.05 -13.96 -5.46
CA SER A 527 13.67 -13.42 -4.15
C SER A 527 14.88 -13.01 -3.31
N ARG A 528 14.74 -11.92 -2.55
CA ARG A 528 15.64 -11.47 -1.49
C ARG A 528 14.93 -11.55 -0.16
N ASP A 529 15.52 -12.26 0.79
CA ASP A 529 15.24 -12.14 2.23
C ASP A 529 16.19 -11.07 2.80
N PHE A 530 15.69 -10.13 3.62
CA PHE A 530 16.52 -9.10 4.24
C PHE A 530 17.32 -9.59 5.46
N GLY A 531 16.98 -10.76 6.01
CA GLY A 531 17.63 -11.39 7.15
C GLY A 531 16.82 -11.31 8.45
N PRO A 532 17.23 -12.06 9.50
CA PRO A 532 16.57 -12.03 10.80
C PRO A 532 16.46 -10.61 11.36
N ARG A 533 15.29 -10.25 11.90
CA ARG A 533 14.95 -8.92 12.46
C ARG A 533 15.11 -7.73 11.49
N CYS A 534 15.44 -7.97 10.23
CA CYS A 534 15.60 -6.95 9.20
C CYS A 534 14.34 -6.86 8.34
N TYR A 535 13.76 -5.66 8.22
CA TYR A 535 12.52 -5.45 7.48
C TYR A 535 12.60 -4.15 6.66
N GLY A 536 11.92 -4.12 5.51
CA GLY A 536 11.86 -2.96 4.63
C GLY A 536 10.44 -2.41 4.44
N GLY A 537 10.16 -1.93 3.23
CA GLY A 537 8.83 -1.51 2.80
C GLY A 537 8.60 -1.84 1.32
N GLU A 538 7.89 -0.96 0.61
CA GLU A 538 7.76 -1.05 -0.85
C GLU A 538 9.13 -1.03 -1.56
N PRO A 539 9.39 -1.93 -2.52
CA PRO A 539 10.53 -1.86 -3.42
C PRO A 539 10.18 -1.05 -4.68
N PHE A 540 11.00 -0.06 -5.04
CA PHE A 540 10.78 0.72 -6.27
C PHE A 540 11.75 0.31 -7.39
N PHE A 541 11.26 0.15 -8.62
CA PHE A 541 12.08 -0.21 -9.79
C PHE A 541 12.56 1.02 -10.55
N VAL A 542 13.88 1.14 -10.74
CA VAL A 542 14.54 2.18 -11.54
C VAL A 542 15.20 1.53 -12.76
N PRO A 543 14.76 1.81 -14.00
CA PRO A 543 15.36 1.24 -15.21
C PRO A 543 16.79 1.73 -15.45
N ASN A 544 17.57 0.98 -16.23
CA ASN A 544 18.78 1.51 -16.84
C ASN A 544 18.45 2.46 -18.01
N ASP A 545 19.25 3.52 -18.15
CA ASP A 545 19.11 4.49 -19.25
C ASP A 545 19.31 3.80 -20.61
N GLY A 546 18.25 3.78 -21.43
CA GLY A 546 18.29 3.18 -22.77
C GLY A 546 18.17 1.66 -22.83
N SER A 547 17.69 0.99 -21.76
CA SER A 547 17.37 -0.43 -21.82
C SER A 547 16.25 -0.75 -22.82
N GLU A 548 16.38 -1.89 -23.50
CA GLU A 548 15.30 -2.56 -24.27
C GLU A 548 14.68 -3.76 -23.50
N GLU A 549 15.31 -4.23 -22.42
CA GLU A 549 14.88 -5.38 -21.61
C GLU A 549 14.09 -4.91 -20.38
N GLU A 550 12.90 -5.49 -20.16
CA GLU A 550 11.93 -5.04 -19.15
C GLU A 550 12.45 -5.09 -17.70
N ASP A 551 13.36 -6.02 -17.38
CA ASP A 551 13.92 -6.20 -16.05
C ASP A 551 15.31 -5.62 -15.85
N ASP A 552 15.91 -4.96 -16.85
CA ASP A 552 17.24 -4.38 -16.74
C ASP A 552 17.21 -3.01 -16.04
N GLY A 553 17.56 -3.05 -14.76
CA GLY A 553 17.49 -1.93 -13.83
C GLY A 553 17.70 -2.43 -12.40
N TYR A 554 17.33 -1.60 -11.43
CA TYR A 554 17.54 -1.88 -10.02
C TYR A 554 16.28 -1.70 -9.19
N LEU A 555 16.13 -2.54 -8.17
CA LEU A 555 15.15 -2.36 -7.11
C LEU A 555 15.78 -1.62 -5.95
N VAL A 556 15.10 -0.61 -5.43
CA VAL A 556 15.58 0.19 -4.31
C VAL A 556 14.57 0.18 -3.15
N SER A 557 15.05 0.09 -1.91
CA SER A 557 14.19 0.20 -0.72
C SER A 557 14.98 0.56 0.54
N TYR A 558 14.27 1.12 1.52
CA TYR A 558 14.77 1.26 2.89
C TYR A 558 14.69 -0.08 3.63
N VAL A 559 15.71 -0.41 4.43
CA VAL A 559 15.73 -1.57 5.34
C VAL A 559 16.12 -1.09 6.74
N HIS A 560 15.48 -1.65 7.77
CA HIS A 560 15.80 -1.39 9.17
C HIS A 560 16.01 -2.70 9.92
N ASN A 561 17.03 -2.75 10.77
CA ASN A 561 17.38 -3.88 11.60
C ASN A 561 16.89 -3.64 13.04
N GLU A 562 15.79 -4.31 13.41
CA GLU A 562 15.19 -4.21 14.75
C GLU A 562 15.97 -4.95 15.86
N GLU A 563 17.21 -5.39 15.59
CA GLU A 563 18.17 -5.88 16.61
C GLU A 563 19.31 -4.87 16.85
N THR A 564 19.79 -4.16 15.82
CA THR A 564 20.86 -3.15 15.97
C THR A 564 20.36 -1.70 16.06
N ASP A 565 19.09 -1.45 15.74
CA ASP A 565 18.47 -0.11 15.59
C ASP A 565 19.06 0.72 14.43
N GLU A 566 19.72 0.06 13.47
CA GLU A 566 20.32 0.68 12.30
C GLU A 566 19.36 0.64 11.10
N SER A 567 19.49 1.63 10.21
CA SER A 567 18.78 1.66 8.92
C SER A 567 19.77 1.77 7.76
N THR A 568 19.57 0.97 6.72
CA THR A 568 20.30 1.06 5.46
C THR A 568 19.34 1.30 4.28
N PHE A 569 19.90 1.73 3.15
CA PHE A 569 19.19 1.77 1.89
C PHE A 569 19.88 0.83 0.90
N VAL A 570 19.13 -0.15 0.39
CA VAL A 570 19.66 -1.20 -0.48
C VAL A 570 19.30 -0.93 -1.94
N VAL A 571 20.28 -1.12 -2.82
CA VAL A 571 20.09 -1.15 -4.27
C VAL A 571 20.38 -2.57 -4.74
N MET A 572 19.41 -3.21 -5.37
CA MET A 572 19.44 -4.61 -5.78
C MET A 572 19.36 -4.74 -7.30
N ASP A 573 20.23 -5.54 -7.91
CA ASP A 573 20.10 -5.94 -9.32
C ASP A 573 18.75 -6.66 -9.54
N ALA A 574 17.91 -6.08 -10.39
CA ALA A 574 16.56 -6.61 -10.65
C ALA A 574 16.57 -7.87 -11.53
N ARG A 575 17.68 -8.18 -12.21
CA ARG A 575 17.86 -9.38 -13.05
C ARG A 575 18.40 -10.58 -12.27
N SER A 576 19.22 -10.36 -11.24
CA SER A 576 19.79 -11.44 -10.42
C SER A 576 18.70 -12.38 -9.86
N PRO A 577 18.90 -13.72 -9.91
CA PRO A 577 17.95 -14.69 -9.36
C PRO A 577 17.83 -14.64 -7.83
N THR A 578 18.66 -13.85 -7.14
CA THR A 578 18.49 -13.57 -5.70
C THR A 578 18.25 -12.09 -5.39
N LEU A 579 18.14 -11.23 -6.41
CA LEU A 579 18.11 -9.76 -6.29
C LEU A 579 19.32 -9.26 -5.47
N GLU A 580 20.51 -9.32 -6.06
CA GLU A 580 21.79 -9.07 -5.40
C GLU A 580 21.99 -7.60 -5.03
N ILE A 581 22.32 -7.33 -3.76
CA ILE A 581 22.63 -5.99 -3.26
C ILE A 581 23.97 -5.52 -3.87
N VAL A 582 23.86 -4.64 -4.86
CA VAL A 582 24.97 -4.02 -5.61
C VAL A 582 25.45 -2.70 -5.00
N ALA A 583 24.61 -2.05 -4.19
CA ALA A 583 24.99 -0.93 -3.34
C ALA A 583 24.20 -0.95 -2.02
N GLU A 584 24.85 -0.54 -0.93
CA GLU A 584 24.21 -0.36 0.36
C GLU A 584 24.69 0.94 1.01
N VAL A 585 23.75 1.82 1.37
CA VAL A 585 24.01 3.11 2.00
C VAL A 585 23.67 3.01 3.49
N LEU A 586 24.56 3.42 4.38
CA LEU A 586 24.27 3.55 5.81
C LEU A 586 23.58 4.89 6.09
N LEU A 587 22.44 4.84 6.78
CA LEU A 587 21.66 6.04 7.11
C LEU A 587 22.05 6.56 8.51
N PRO A 588 22.04 7.89 8.74
CA PRO A 588 22.52 8.51 9.98
C PRO A 588 21.57 8.32 11.16
N ASP A 589 20.29 8.14 10.88
CA ASP A 589 19.19 7.98 11.81
C ASP A 589 18.20 6.94 11.27
N ARG A 590 17.37 6.41 12.18
CA ARG A 590 16.34 5.41 11.89
C ARG A 590 15.29 5.96 10.91
N VAL A 591 14.99 5.21 9.85
CA VAL A 591 13.86 5.48 8.95
C VAL A 591 12.69 4.56 9.34
N PRO A 592 11.55 5.10 9.79
CA PRO A 592 10.38 4.29 10.19
C PRO A 592 9.81 3.52 8.99
N TYR A 593 8.96 2.54 9.24
CA TYR A 593 8.12 1.95 8.20
C TYR A 593 7.19 3.01 7.58
N GLY A 594 6.76 2.79 6.34
CA GLY A 594 5.93 3.74 5.62
C GLY A 594 5.15 3.07 4.50
N PHE A 595 4.59 3.88 3.61
CA PHE A 595 3.79 3.42 2.48
C PHE A 595 4.58 3.60 1.18
N HIS A 596 3.99 4.24 0.17
CA HIS A 596 4.50 4.20 -1.19
C HIS A 596 5.68 5.15 -1.43
N GLY A 597 6.53 4.75 -2.38
CA GLY A 597 7.70 5.49 -2.82
C GLY A 597 7.66 5.89 -4.30
N LEU A 598 8.57 6.80 -4.66
CA LEU A 598 8.76 7.30 -6.00
C LEU A 598 10.24 7.64 -6.20
N PHE A 599 10.85 7.08 -7.24
CA PHE A 599 12.10 7.65 -7.77
C PHE A 599 11.77 8.81 -8.71
N VAL A 600 12.42 9.96 -8.50
CA VAL A 600 12.36 11.13 -9.37
C VAL A 600 13.73 11.29 -10.02
N SER A 601 13.78 11.15 -11.35
CA SER A 601 15.03 11.19 -12.09
C SER A 601 15.69 12.58 -12.05
N LYS A 602 17.00 12.64 -12.35
CA LYS A 602 17.75 13.91 -12.46
C LYS A 602 17.10 14.90 -13.42
N ALA A 603 16.59 14.42 -14.55
CA ALA A 603 15.89 15.25 -15.53
C ALA A 603 14.55 15.77 -14.98
N GLU A 604 13.78 14.93 -14.30
CA GLU A 604 12.52 15.31 -13.66
C GLU A 604 12.74 16.33 -12.54
N LEU A 605 13.74 16.12 -11.66
CA LEU A 605 14.13 17.07 -10.61
C LEU A 605 14.50 18.45 -11.17
N LEU A 606 15.26 18.51 -12.27
CA LEU A 606 15.61 19.77 -12.93
C LEU A 606 14.43 20.43 -13.65
N SER A 607 13.39 19.65 -14.01
CA SER A 607 12.15 20.14 -14.64
C SER A 607 11.05 20.55 -13.65
N GLN A 608 11.30 20.45 -12.34
CA GLN A 608 10.32 20.81 -11.30
C GLN A 608 9.82 22.25 -11.48
N ARG A 609 8.49 22.41 -11.54
CA ARG A 609 7.84 23.72 -11.54
C ARG A 609 8.11 24.40 -10.21
N ARG A 610 8.65 25.62 -10.28
CA ARG A 610 8.51 26.60 -9.20
C ARG A 610 7.08 27.13 -9.28
N PHE A 611 6.20 26.54 -8.47
CA PHE A 611 4.87 27.09 -8.23
C PHE A 611 5.04 28.49 -7.60
N SER A 612 4.29 29.46 -8.13
CA SER A 612 4.42 30.91 -7.85
C SER A 612 3.17 31.48 -7.21
#